data_AF-A0A9W9PSR9-F1
#
_entry.id   AF-A0A9W9PSR9-F1
#
_cell.length_a   1.000
_cell.length_b   1.000
_cell.length_c   1.000
_cell.angle_alpha   90.00
_cell.angle_beta   90.00
_cell.angle_gamma   90.00
#
_symmetry.space_group_name_H-M   'P 1'
#
loop_
_entity.id
_entity.type
_entity.pdbx_description
1 polymer ?
#
loop_
_entity_poly.entity_id
_entity_poly.type
_entity_poly.pdbx_seq_one_letter_code
_entity_poly.pdbx_strand_id
1 'polypeptide(L)'
;MPSYAITGATRGLGLELVRQFSSNPFNTIFGIVRDPDNAISLISLTKVNPNAHIIKGDVGNLELLAGAATAVSKVMGGGLDILIQA
;
A
#
# COMPACT_ATOMS: atom_id res chain seq x y z
N MET A 1 -0.23 6.58 -15.46
CA MET A 1 -0.94 5.88 -14.37
C MET A 1 -0.30 6.31 -13.07
N PRO A 2 -1.03 6.97 -12.16
CA PRO A 2 -0.46 7.37 -10.89
C PRO A 2 -0.34 6.19 -9.92
N SER A 3 0.73 6.23 -9.12
CA SER A 3 1.07 5.24 -8.12
C SER A 3 1.04 5.85 -6.72
N TYR A 4 0.46 5.11 -5.78
CA TYR A 4 0.18 5.56 -4.42
C TYR A 4 0.80 4.61 -3.41
N ALA A 5 1.62 5.13 -2.50
CA ALA A 5 1.99 4.41 -1.28
C ALA A 5 1.22 5.03 -0.11
N ILE A 6 0.47 4.21 0.62
CA ILE A 6 -0.35 4.65 1.74
C ILE A 6 0.12 3.90 2.99
N THR A 7 0.70 4.61 3.96
CA THR A 7 1.00 4.02 5.27
C THR A 7 -0.25 3.97 6.15
N GLY A 8 -0.27 3.10 7.16
CA GLY A 8 -1.43 2.97 8.04
C GLY A 8 -2.65 2.30 7.37
N ALA A 9 -2.46 1.58 6.27
CA ALA A 9 -3.53 1.04 5.43
C ALA A 9 -4.35 -0.12 6.05
N THR A 10 -4.04 -0.55 7.28
CA THR A 10 -4.72 -1.66 7.95
C THR A 10 -6.19 -1.35 8.25
N ARG A 11 -6.51 -0.10 8.59
CA ARG A 11 -7.84 0.33 9.07
C ARG A 11 -8.05 1.83 8.86
N GLY A 12 -9.25 2.33 9.18
CA GLY A 12 -9.56 3.76 9.19
C GLY A 12 -9.40 4.42 7.82
N LEU A 13 -8.89 5.65 7.80
CA LEU A 13 -8.74 6.44 6.58
C LEU A 13 -7.74 5.84 5.59
N GLY A 14 -6.62 5.28 6.07
CA GLY A 14 -5.65 4.62 5.20
C GLY A 14 -6.28 3.49 4.38
N LEU A 15 -7.08 2.63 5.02
CA LEU A 15 -7.81 1.56 4.34
C LEU A 15 -8.84 2.10 3.32
N GLU A 16 -9.55 3.16 3.67
CA GLU A 16 -10.57 3.74 2.79
C GLU A 16 -9.94 4.43 1.58
N LEU A 17 -8.79 5.09 1.74
CA LEU A 17 -8.02 5.62 0.62
C LEU A 17 -7.57 4.53 -0.34
N VAL A 18 -7.09 3.38 0.18
CA VAL A 18 -6.79 2.22 -0.68
C VAL A 18 -8.04 1.79 -1.43
N ARG A 19 -9.20 1.68 -0.75
CA ARG A 19 -10.47 1.28 -1.39
C ARG A 19 -10.86 2.22 -2.55
N GLN A 20 -10.84 3.53 -2.30
CA GLN A 20 -11.27 4.50 -3.31
C GLN A 20 -10.28 4.62 -4.46
N PHE A 21 -8.97 4.64 -4.19
CA PHE A 21 -8.00 4.76 -5.27
C PHE A 21 -7.88 3.48 -6.10
N SER A 22 -8.05 2.31 -5.47
CA SER A 22 -8.01 1.03 -6.18
C SER A 22 -9.26 0.76 -7.01
N SER A 23 -10.36 1.48 -6.82
CA SER A 23 -11.55 1.34 -7.67
C SER A 23 -11.31 1.78 -9.11
N ASN A 24 -10.28 2.59 -9.35
CA ASN A 24 -9.80 2.89 -10.69
C ASN A 24 -8.66 1.91 -11.06
N PRO A 25 -8.87 1.00 -12.04
CA PRO A 25 -7.87 0.00 -12.40
C PRO A 25 -6.60 0.60 -13.03
N PHE A 26 -6.63 1.86 -13.46
CA PHE A 26 -5.45 2.57 -13.95
C PHE A 26 -4.51 3.05 -12.83
N ASN A 27 -4.88 2.93 -11.57
CA ASN A 27 -4.00 3.30 -10.45
C ASN A 27 -3.26 2.07 -9.95
N THR A 28 -2.02 2.24 -9.47
CA THR A 28 -1.30 1.21 -8.70
C THR A 28 -1.19 1.63 -7.25
N ILE A 29 -1.69 0.81 -6.32
CA ILE A 29 -1.81 1.18 -4.91
C ILE A 29 -0.99 0.22 -4.06
N PHE A 30 -0.20 0.77 -3.14
CA PHE A 30 0.59 0.03 -2.16
C PHE A 30 0.10 0.39 -0.75
N GLY A 31 -0.64 -0.51 -0.11
CA GLY A 31 -1.02 -0.40 1.29
C GLY A 31 0.12 -0.90 2.17
N ILE A 32 0.78 0.02 2.88
CA ILE A 32 1.88 -0.29 3.80
C ILE A 32 1.31 -0.56 5.20
N VAL A 33 1.57 -1.76 5.72
CA VAL A 33 1.07 -2.24 7.00
C VAL A 33 2.17 -2.91 7.82
N ARG A 34 2.11 -2.77 9.14
CA ARG A 34 3.09 -3.38 10.06
C ARG A 34 3.02 -4.90 10.08
N ASP A 35 1.79 -5.39 10.05
CA ASP A 35 1.47 -6.81 10.09
C ASP A 35 0.48 -7.15 8.97
N PRO A 36 0.97 -7.68 7.84
CA PRO A 36 0.13 -8.06 6.71
C PRO A 36 -0.90 -9.14 7.04
N ASP A 37 -0.54 -10.12 7.89
CA ASP A 37 -1.39 -11.27 8.20
C ASP A 37 -2.63 -10.84 8.99
N ASN A 38 -2.50 -9.77 9.78
CA ASN A 38 -3.60 -9.18 10.54
C ASN A 38 -4.39 -8.10 9.77
N ALA A 39 -4.04 -7.80 8.52
CA ALA A 39 -4.71 -6.77 7.71
C ALA A 39 -5.92 -7.32 6.93
N ILE A 40 -6.83 -8.02 7.61
CA ILE A 40 -7.94 -8.81 7.01
C ILE A 40 -8.78 -8.01 6.00
N SER A 41 -9.16 -6.78 6.33
CA SER A 41 -9.96 -5.92 5.45
C SER A 41 -9.21 -5.51 4.19
N LEU A 42 -7.90 -5.26 4.32
CA LEU A 42 -7.03 -4.94 3.19
C LEU A 42 -6.79 -6.17 2.30
N ILE A 43 -6.58 -7.36 2.90
CA ILE A 43 -6.49 -8.65 2.19
C ILE A 43 -7.76 -8.91 1.38
N SER A 44 -8.92 -8.64 1.97
CA SER A 44 -10.19 -8.82 1.28
C SER A 44 -10.34 -7.83 0.10
N LEU A 45 -9.84 -6.61 0.27
CA LEU A 45 -9.85 -5.59 -0.78
C LEU A 45 -8.95 -5.97 -1.96
N THR A 46 -7.73 -6.47 -1.73
CA THR A 46 -6.79 -6.83 -2.81
C THR A 46 -7.26 -8.02 -3.64
N LYS A 47 -8.14 -8.87 -3.09
CA LYS A 47 -8.82 -9.94 -3.86
C LYS A 47 -9.83 -9.40 -4.86
N VAL A 48 -10.45 -8.25 -4.56
CA VAL A 48 -11.44 -7.60 -5.43
C VAL A 48 -10.73 -6.65 -6.41
N ASN A 49 -9.70 -5.94 -5.94
CA ASN A 49 -8.96 -4.94 -6.70
C ASN A 49 -7.49 -5.40 -6.85
N PRO A 50 -7.13 -6.10 -7.94
CA PRO A 50 -5.80 -6.68 -8.13
C PRO A 50 -4.68 -5.65 -8.34
N ASN A 51 -5.04 -4.38 -8.56
CA ASN A 51 -4.13 -3.24 -8.64
C ASN A 51 -3.73 -2.67 -7.25
N ALA A 52 -4.24 -3.26 -6.17
CA ALA A 52 -3.82 -2.97 -4.80
C ALA A 52 -2.88 -4.07 -4.27
N HIS A 53 -1.77 -3.64 -3.67
CA HIS A 53 -0.71 -4.50 -3.15
C HIS A 53 -0.52 -4.25 -1.66
N ILE A 54 -0.29 -5.32 -0.90
CA ILE A 54 0.01 -5.24 0.53
C ILE A 54 1.52 -5.31 0.70
N ILE A 55 2.09 -4.30 1.35
CA ILE A 55 3.53 -4.21 1.61
C ILE A 55 3.74 -4.16 3.12
N LYS A 56 4.65 -5.01 3.63
CA LYS A 56 5.07 -4.93 5.03
C LYS A 56 5.99 -3.72 5.22
N GLY A 57 5.66 -2.87 6.19
CA GLY A 57 6.50 -1.73 6.54
C GLY A 57 6.04 -1.07 7.84
N ASP A 58 6.96 -0.39 8.52
CA ASP A 58 6.72 0.33 9.76
C ASP A 58 7.44 1.68 9.73
N VAL A 59 6.70 2.77 9.87
CA VAL A 59 7.27 4.13 9.91
C VAL A 59 8.14 4.37 11.15
N GLY A 60 7.97 3.58 12.22
CA GLY A 60 8.81 3.61 13.41
C GLY A 60 10.08 2.76 13.30
N ASN A 61 10.26 1.99 12.23
CA ASN A 61 11.41 1.11 12.02
C ASN A 61 12.02 1.33 10.63
N LEU A 62 13.19 1.97 10.59
CA LEU A 62 13.87 2.36 9.37
C LEU A 62 14.19 1.17 8.45
N GLU A 63 14.59 0.03 9.01
CA GLU A 63 14.92 -1.17 8.23
C GLU A 63 13.69 -1.74 7.52
N LEU A 64 12.56 -1.82 8.24
CA LEU A 64 11.30 -2.27 7.67
C LEU A 64 10.78 -1.29 6.61
N LEU A 65 10.96 0.01 6.81
CA LEU A 65 10.57 1.03 5.84
C LEU A 65 11.43 0.99 4.57
N ALA A 66 12.75 0.78 4.70
CA ALA A 66 13.65 0.57 3.57
C ALA A 66 13.30 -0.71 2.79
N GLY A 67 12.91 -1.77 3.50
CA GLY A 67 12.37 -2.99 2.91
C GLY A 67 11.09 -2.73 2.11
N ALA A 68 10.16 -1.93 2.65
CA ALA A 68 8.94 -1.53 1.96
C ALA A 68 9.23 -0.75 0.67
N ALA A 69 10.13 0.24 0.73
CA ALA A 69 10.55 1.02 -0.44
C ALA A 69 11.16 0.13 -1.53
N THR A 70 11.98 -0.85 -1.13
CA THR A 70 12.56 -1.84 -2.05
C THR A 70 11.48 -2.70 -2.70
N ALA A 71 10.48 -3.14 -1.93
CA ALA A 71 9.36 -3.94 -2.44
C ALA A 71 8.50 -3.15 -3.44
N VAL A 72 8.18 -1.89 -3.14
CA VAL A 72 7.45 -0.99 -4.05
C VAL A 72 8.25 -0.75 -5.34
N SER A 73 9.55 -0.48 -5.22
CA SER A 73 10.43 -0.23 -6.36
C SER A 73 10.48 -1.43 -7.33
N LYS A 74 10.48 -2.67 -6.82
CA LYS A 74 10.42 -3.89 -7.64
C LYS A 74 9.17 -3.98 -8.50
N VAL A 75 8.05 -3.44 -8.05
CA VAL A 75 6.79 -3.44 -8.80
C VAL A 75 6.76 -2.29 -9.82
N MET A 76 7.27 -1.12 -9.45
CA MET A 76 7.16 0.10 -10.24
C MET A 76 8.30 0.34 -11.25
N GLY A 77 9.45 -0.31 -11.06
CA GLY A 77 10.64 -0.02 -11.87
C GLY A 77 11.33 1.31 -11.51
N GLY A 78 11.07 1.87 -10.31
CA GLY A 78 11.89 2.93 -9.70
C GLY A 78 11.18 4.24 -9.34
N GLY A 79 9.94 4.48 -9.80
CA GLY A 79 9.19 5.70 -9.52
C GLY A 79 7.98 5.49 -8.62
N LEU A 80 7.66 6.48 -7.78
CA LEU A 80 6.40 6.58 -7.04
C LEU A 80 5.88 8.02 -7.19
N ASP A 81 4.60 8.19 -7.52
CA ASP A 81 4.03 9.51 -7.76
C ASP A 81 3.57 10.17 -6.45
N ILE A 82 2.95 9.40 -5.56
CA ILE A 82 2.28 9.92 -4.36
C ILE A 82 2.57 9.03 -3.14
N LEU A 83 2.99 9.66 -2.05
CA LEU A 83 3.10 9.05 -0.72
C LEU A 83 2.10 9.74 0.23
N ILE A 84 1.28 8.94 0.92
CA ILE A 84 0.31 9.41 1.91
C ILE A 84 0.63 8.72 3.24
N GLN A 85 0.77 9.53 4.30
CA GLN A 85 0.93 9.04 5.66
C GLN A 85 -0.39 9.20 6.43
N ALA A 86 -0.99 8.06 6.82
CA ALA A 86 -2.29 7.98 7.49
C ALA A 86 -2.24 7.14 8.77
#